data_AF-A0A950DBQ9-F1
#
_entry.id   AF-A0A950DBQ9-F1
#
_cell.length_a   1.000
_cell.length_b   1.000
_cell.length_c   1.000
_cell.angle_alpha   90.00
_cell.angle_beta   90.00
_cell.angle_gamma   90.00
#
_symmetry.space_group_name_H-M   'P 1'
#
loop_
_entity.id
_entity.type
_entity.pdbx_description
1 polymer ?
#
loop_
_entity_poly.entity_id
_entity_poly.type
_entity_poly.pdbx_seq_one_letter_code
_entity_poly.pdbx_strand_id
1 'polypeptide(L)'
;MDKPELLLYVKTGCPWCDLAEEYLSEHGYKFRRIDVLRDRVAYDEMRRISGQTYAPTLVVGDEVLPDFGPEELEHFLKIHEIHP
;
A
#
# COMPACT_ATOMS: atom_id res chain seq x y z
N MET A 1 -15.64 9.85 -12.28
CA MET A 1 -15.83 9.69 -10.82
C MET A 1 -14.88 8.59 -10.42
N ASP A 2 -13.61 8.95 -10.42
CA ASP A 2 -12.51 8.00 -10.41
C ASP A 2 -12.02 8.01 -8.96
N LYS A 3 -12.54 7.09 -8.15
CA LYS A 3 -11.97 6.84 -6.83
C LYS A 3 -10.50 6.46 -7.06
N PRO A 4 -9.53 7.09 -6.37
CA PRO A 4 -8.13 6.74 -6.54
C PRO A 4 -7.94 5.26 -6.17
N GLU A 5 -7.26 4.52 -7.05
CA GLU A 5 -6.97 3.11 -6.83
C GLU A 5 -5.92 2.99 -5.72
N LEU A 6 -6.24 2.28 -4.63
CA LEU A 6 -5.26 1.94 -3.61
C LEU A 6 -4.38 0.80 -4.11
N LEU A 7 -3.09 1.04 -4.28
CA LEU A 7 -2.11 0.04 -4.65
C LEU A 7 -1.27 -0.33 -3.43
N LEU A 8 -1.36 -1.57 -2.97
CA LEU A 8 -0.58 -2.10 -1.86
C LEU A 8 0.56 -2.97 -2.41
N TYR A 9 1.76 -2.44 -2.40
CA TYR A 9 2.98 -3.16 -2.75
C TYR A 9 3.45 -3.98 -1.57
N VAL A 10 3.50 -5.30 -1.77
CA VAL A 10 3.83 -6.29 -0.75
C VAL A 10 5.00 -7.16 -1.18
N LYS A 11 5.63 -7.80 -0.20
CA LYS A 11 6.61 -8.85 -0.43
C LYS A 11 6.16 -10.14 0.21
N THR A 12 6.16 -11.22 -0.57
CA THR A 12 5.92 -12.57 -0.03
C THR A 12 6.89 -12.88 1.12
N GLY A 13 6.35 -13.26 2.28
CA GLY A 13 7.10 -13.55 3.51
C GLY A 13 7.32 -12.37 4.45
N CYS A 14 6.67 -11.22 4.22
CA CYS A 14 6.73 -10.07 5.11
C CYS A 14 5.47 -10.01 6.01
N PRO A 15 5.60 -10.20 7.34
CA PRO A 15 4.43 -10.21 8.24
C PRO A 15 3.71 -8.87 8.29
N TRP A 16 4.41 -7.75 8.10
CA TRP A 16 3.81 -6.41 8.06
C TRP A 16 2.90 -6.20 6.84
N CYS A 17 3.23 -6.84 5.71
CA CYS A 17 2.38 -6.76 4.52
C CYS A 17 1.04 -7.46 4.76
N ASP A 18 1.06 -8.62 5.43
CA ASP A 18 -0.16 -9.36 5.74
C ASP A 18 -1.06 -8.56 6.69
N LEU A 19 -0.49 -7.89 7.70
CA LEU A 19 -1.23 -7.01 8.61
C LEU A 19 -1.88 -5.82 7.88
N ALA A 20 -1.18 -5.20 6.94
CA ALA A 20 -1.73 -4.08 6.16
C ALA A 20 -2.87 -4.54 5.24
N GLU A 21 -2.73 -5.70 4.61
CA GLU A 21 -3.77 -6.31 3.77
C GLU A 21 -5.03 -6.65 4.59
N GLU A 22 -4.84 -7.28 5.75
CA GLU A 22 -5.91 -7.65 6.66
C GLU A 22 -6.65 -6.40 7.17
N TYR A 23 -5.93 -5.37 7.61
CA TYR A 23 -6.52 -4.11 8.05
C TYR A 23 -7.39 -3.47 6.96
N LEU A 24 -6.85 -3.32 5.73
CA LEU A 24 -7.61 -2.72 4.62
C LEU A 24 -8.85 -3.55 4.28
N SER A 25 -8.72 -4.87 4.25
CA SER A 25 -9.82 -5.79 3.94
C SER A 25 -10.90 -5.78 5.02
N GLU A 26 -10.53 -5.80 6.29
CA GLU A 26 -11.47 -5.76 7.43
C GLU A 26 -12.26 -4.46 7.47
N HIS A 27 -11.64 -3.34 7.11
CA HIS A 27 -12.30 -2.03 7.03
C HIS A 27 -13.07 -1.82 5.71
N GLY A 28 -13.04 -2.77 4.79
CA GLY A 28 -13.79 -2.73 3.53
C GLY A 28 -13.17 -1.86 2.43
N TYR A 29 -11.89 -1.50 2.54
CA TYR A 29 -11.20 -0.75 1.49
C TYR A 29 -10.98 -1.61 0.25
N LYS A 30 -11.18 -1.01 -0.92
CA LYS A 30 -10.81 -1.62 -2.20
C LYS A 30 -9.38 -1.25 -2.54
N PHE A 31 -8.49 -2.23 -2.44
CA PHE A 31 -7.09 -2.07 -2.81
C PHE A 31 -6.64 -3.21 -3.72
N ARG A 32 -5.56 -2.96 -4.45
CA ARG A 32 -4.90 -3.90 -5.33
C ARG A 32 -3.57 -4.30 -4.71
N ARG A 33 -3.48 -5.56 -4.32
CA ARG A 33 -2.25 -6.17 -3.84
C ARG A 33 -1.30 -6.46 -5.00
N ILE A 34 -0.07 -5.97 -4.92
CA ILE A 34 0.97 -6.16 -5.92
C ILE A 34 2.21 -6.77 -5.25
N ASP A 35 2.57 -8.00 -5.63
CA ASP A 35 3.77 -8.65 -5.12
C ASP A 35 5.00 -8.24 -5.92
N VAL A 36 5.82 -7.36 -5.34
CA VAL A 36 7.04 -6.84 -5.99
C VAL A 36 8.15 -7.89 -6.11
N LEU A 37 8.06 -9.03 -5.41
CA LEU A 37 9.01 -10.12 -5.61
C LEU A 37 8.70 -10.92 -6.89
N ARG A 38 7.44 -10.92 -7.32
CA ARG A 38 6.99 -11.65 -8.51
C ARG A 38 6.92 -10.75 -9.74
N ASP A 39 6.76 -9.44 -9.54
CA ASP A 39 6.69 -8.45 -10.61
C ASP A 39 7.85 -7.45 -10.49
N ARG A 40 8.80 -7.56 -11.42
CA ARG A 40 9.95 -6.65 -11.50
C ARG A 40 9.55 -5.23 -11.85
N VAL A 41 8.51 -5.04 -12.67
CA VAL A 41 8.05 -3.71 -13.08
C VAL A 41 7.47 -3.00 -11.86
N ALA A 42 6.65 -3.69 -11.07
CA ALA A 42 6.12 -3.19 -9.82
C ALA A 42 7.22 -2.84 -8.81
N TYR A 43 8.29 -3.64 -8.74
CA TYR A 43 9.43 -3.35 -7.87
C TYR A 43 10.15 -2.07 -8.26
N ASP A 44 10.42 -1.86 -9.56
CA ASP A 44 11.05 -0.63 -10.05
C ASP A 44 10.14 0.59 -9.87
N GLU A 45 8.82 0.43 -10.05
CA GLU A 45 7.82 1.47 -9.78
C GLU A 45 7.79 1.84 -8.29
N MET A 46 7.64 0.86 -7.39
CA MET A 46 7.70 1.04 -5.94
C MET A 46 8.98 1.78 -5.53
N ARG A 47 10.14 1.44 -6.11
CA ARG A 47 11.40 2.14 -5.83
C ARG A 47 11.42 3.58 -6.32
N ARG A 48 10.85 3.83 -7.49
CA ARG A 48 10.79 5.17 -8.06
C ARG A 48 9.90 6.10 -7.24
N ILE A 49 8.74 5.60 -6.80
CA ILE A 49 7.74 6.40 -6.08
C ILE A 49 8.07 6.55 -4.59
N SER A 50 8.52 5.48 -3.92
CA SER A 50 8.85 5.54 -2.49
C SER A 50 10.28 6.02 -2.22
N GLY A 51 11.15 6.02 -3.23
CA GLY A 51 12.58 6.27 -3.08
C GLY A 51 13.33 5.15 -2.35
N GLN A 52 12.65 4.05 -1.98
CA GLN A 52 13.20 2.98 -1.18
C GLN A 52 12.76 1.59 -1.66
N THR A 53 13.36 0.55 -1.08
CA THR A 53 13.07 -0.84 -1.44
C THR A 53 12.24 -1.57 -0.39
N TYR A 54 11.75 -0.89 0.65
CA TYR A 54 11.04 -1.52 1.77
C TYR A 54 9.56 -1.73 1.45
N ALA A 55 8.97 -2.74 2.10
CA ALA A 55 7.55 -3.07 1.99
C ALA A 55 7.01 -3.34 3.40
N PRO A 56 5.74 -3.04 3.70
CA PRO A 56 4.69 -2.63 2.76
C PRO A 56 4.84 -1.17 2.25
N THR A 57 4.42 -0.91 1.02
CA THR A 57 4.30 0.46 0.47
C THR A 57 2.90 0.62 -0.11
N LEU A 58 2.16 1.65 0.32
CA LEU A 58 0.82 1.96 -0.15
C LEU A 58 0.88 3.19 -1.03
N VAL A 59 0.14 3.16 -2.13
CA VAL A 59 0.06 4.28 -3.08
C VAL A 59 -1.40 4.53 -3.39
N VAL A 60 -1.81 5.80 -3.32
CA VAL A 60 -3.18 6.22 -3.57
C VAL A 60 -3.17 7.50 -4.37
N GLY A 61 -3.40 7.40 -5.68
CA GLY A 61 -3.27 8.55 -6.59
C GLY A 61 -1.84 9.09 -6.58
N ASP A 62 -1.66 10.31 -6.10
CA ASP A 62 -0.36 10.99 -5.97
C ASP A 62 0.31 10.78 -4.60
N GLU A 63 -0.38 10.15 -3.66
CA GLU A 63 0.09 9.97 -2.29
C GLU A 63 0.77 8.62 -2.11
N VAL A 64 1.90 8.61 -1.40
CA VAL A 64 2.73 7.42 -1.18
C VAL A 64 3.05 7.29 0.30
N LEU A 65 2.72 6.15 0.88
CA LEU A 65 3.05 5.77 2.25
C LEU A 65 3.97 4.54 2.24
N PRO A 66 5.29 4.71 2.38
CA PRO A 66 6.23 3.60 2.38
C PRO A 66 6.61 3.15 3.80
N ASP A 67 6.85 1.85 3.99
CA ASP A 67 7.31 1.21 5.24
C ASP A 67 6.48 1.58 6.47
N PHE A 68 5.18 1.28 6.40
CA PHE A 68 4.21 1.69 7.42
C PHE A 68 3.64 0.52 8.21
N GLY A 69 3.21 0.80 9.45
CA GLY A 69 2.41 -0.09 10.29
C GLY A 69 0.90 0.19 10.25
N PRO A 70 0.07 -0.63 10.93
CA PRO A 70 -1.39 -0.47 10.98
C PRO A 70 -1.86 0.90 11.46
N GLU A 71 -1.18 1.49 12.44
CA GLU A 71 -1.51 2.82 12.98
C GLU A 71 -1.23 3.94 11.97
N GLU A 72 -0.10 3.86 11.26
CA GLU A 72 0.27 4.83 10.23
C GLU A 72 -0.65 4.72 9.02
N LEU A 73 -1.06 3.50 8.66
CA LEU A 73 -2.05 3.25 7.63
C LEU A 73 -3.37 3.95 7.94
N GLU A 74 -3.90 3.73 9.14
CA GLU A 74 -5.15 4.38 9.57
C GLU A 74 -5.05 5.90 9.49
N HIS A 75 -3.94 6.45 10.00
CA HIS A 75 -3.74 7.89 10.05
C HIS A 75 -3.65 8.48 8.65
N PHE A 76 -2.92 7.83 7.75
CA PHE A 76 -2.80 8.24 6.35
C PHE A 76 -4.17 8.24 5.67
N LEU A 77 -4.95 7.16 5.79
CA LEU A 77 -6.29 7.08 5.19
C LEU A 77 -7.21 8.19 5.72
N LYS A 78 -7.13 8.51 7.02
CA LYS A 78 -7.89 9.61 7.63
C LYS A 78 -7.47 10.99 7.12
N ILE A 79 -6.17 11.26 7.00
CA ILE A 79 -5.63 12.55 6.54
C ILE A 79 -6.02 12.80 5.08
N HIS A 80 -5.99 11.76 4.25
CA HIS A 80 -6.30 11.86 2.83
C HIS A 80 -7.79 11.67 2.52
N GLU A 81 -8.64 11.63 3.55
CA GLU A 81 -10.11 11.43 3.43
C GLU A 81 -10.46 10.21 2.55
N ILE A 82 -9.63 9.17 2.63
CA ILE A 82 -9.83 7.93 1.89
C ILE A 82 -10.84 7.10 2.67
N HIS A 83 -11.99 6.88 2.04
CA HIS A 83 -13.08 6.10 2.60
C HIS A 83 -13.42 4.91 1.69
N PRO A 84 -13.88 3.77 2.26
CA PRO A 84 -14.26 2.58 1.49
C PRO A 84 -15.37 2.85 0.45
#